data_AF-A0A947ZSK4-F1
#
_entry.id   AF-A0A947ZSK4-F1
#
_cell.length_a   1.000
_cell.length_b   1.000
_cell.length_c   1.000
_cell.angle_alpha   90.00
_cell.angle_beta   90.00
_cell.angle_gamma   90.00
#
_symmetry.space_group_name_H-M   'P 1'
#
loop_
_entity.id
_entity.type
_entity.pdbx_description
1 polymer ?
#
loop_
_entity_poly.entity_id
_entity_poly.type
_entity_poly.pdbx_seq_one_letter_code
_entity_poly.pdbx_strand_id
1 'polypeptide(L)' 'MSKNNSYYYGSTNNLQKRLKEHNNGETKATRYKRPWKLVYFEEYKTLSEARKREYQVKTKKRKSYVKWLIDNKK' A
#
# COMPACT_ATOMS: atom_id res chain seq x y z
N MET A 1 5.18 -2.60 3.45
CA MET A 1 6.09 -1.90 4.39
C MET A 1 7.52 -1.94 3.88
N SER A 2 8.20 -0.80 3.96
CA SER A 2 9.63 -0.63 3.67
C SER A 2 10.50 -0.96 4.90
N LYS A 3 11.80 -1.26 4.69
CA LYS A 3 12.81 -1.38 5.75
C LYS A 3 12.77 -0.23 6.77
N ASN A 4 12.45 1.00 6.35
CA ASN A 4 12.41 2.18 7.22
C ASN A 4 11.03 2.41 7.87
N ASN A 5 10.23 1.35 8.06
CA ASN A 5 8.90 1.42 8.66
C ASN A 5 7.95 2.42 7.97
N SER A 6 8.18 2.64 6.66
CA SER A 6 7.33 3.46 5.80
C SER A 6 6.27 2.58 5.14
N TYR A 7 5.04 3.09 5.13
CA TYR A 7 3.92 2.50 4.40
C TYR A 7 3.75 3.22 3.06
N TYR A 8 3.42 2.44 2.04
CA TYR A 8 2.98 2.93 0.74
C TYR A 8 1.52 2.55 0.58
N TYR A 9 0.71 3.49 0.10
CA TYR A 9 -0.71 3.29 -0.14
C TYR A 9 -0.98 3.61 -1.61
N GLY A 10 -1.61 2.67 -2.30
CA GLY A 10 -1.95 2.82 -3.71
C GLY A 10 -2.91 1.74 -4.16
N SER A 11 -3.62 2.03 -5.24
CA SER A 11 -4.47 1.08 -5.96
C SER A 11 -3.76 0.56 -7.21
N THR A 12 -4.03 -0.70 -7.57
CA THR A 12 -3.54 -1.35 -8.79
C THR A 12 -4.48 -2.48 -9.18
N ASN A 13 -4.46 -2.84 -10.46
CA ASN A 13 -5.12 -4.05 -10.98
C ASN A 13 -4.25 -5.30 -10.82
N ASN A 14 -2.94 -5.15 -10.62
CA ASN A 14 -2.02 -6.26 -10.47
C ASN A 14 -1.01 -5.99 -9.36
N LEU A 15 -1.28 -6.56 -8.18
CA LEU A 15 -0.47 -6.39 -6.96
C LEU A 15 0.95 -6.94 -7.14
N GLN A 16 1.12 -8.09 -7.78
CA GLN A 16 2.42 -8.71 -7.98
C GLN A 16 3.31 -7.86 -8.89
N LYS A 17 2.76 -7.39 -10.02
CA LYS A 17 3.47 -6.51 -10.94
C LYS A 17 3.91 -5.22 -10.23
N ARG A 18 2.99 -4.55 -9.53
CA ARG A 18 3.28 -3.31 -8.79
C ARG A 18 4.36 -3.51 -7.73
N LEU A 19 4.32 -4.63 -7.00
CA LEU A 19 5.34 -4.95 -5.99
C LEU A 19 6.72 -5.14 -6.63
N LYS A 20 6.77 -5.83 -7.78
CA LYS A 20 8.01 -6.02 -8.56
C LYS A 20 8.56 -4.68 -9.05
N GLU A 21 7.74 -3.83 -9.68
CA GLU A 21 8.12 -2.49 -10.15
C GLU A 21 8.71 -1.63 -9.01
N HIS A 22 8.08 -1.65 -7.83
CA HIS A 22 8.56 -0.91 -6.66
C HIS A 22 9.88 -1.45 -6.11
N ASN A 23 10.08 -2.77 -6.13
CA ASN A 23 11.33 -3.40 -5.74
C ASN A 23 12.44 -3.25 -6.79
N ASN A 24 12.08 -3.09 -8.06
CA ASN A 24 13.02 -2.73 -9.13
C ASN A 24 13.43 -1.25 -9.08
N GLY A 25 12.68 -0.41 -8.36
CA GLY A 25 12.97 1.02 -8.21
C GLY A 25 12.48 1.87 -9.38
N GLU A 26 11.52 1.36 -10.15
CA GLU A 26 10.93 2.03 -11.32
C GLU A 26 10.10 3.26 -10.94
N THR A 27 9.70 3.36 -9.67
CA THR A 27 8.96 4.52 -9.15
C THR A 27 9.86 5.39 -8.27
N LYS A 28 10.06 6.66 -8.65
CA LYS A 28 10.92 7.63 -7.94
C LYS A 28 10.62 7.73 -6.43
N ALA A 29 9.36 7.67 -6.04
CA ALA A 29 8.94 7.80 -4.64
C ALA A 29 9.24 6.53 -3.80
N THR A 30 9.27 5.35 -4.42
CA THR A 30 9.43 4.08 -3.71
C THR A 30 10.84 3.50 -3.83
N ARG A 31 11.64 3.92 -4.83
CA ARG A 31 12.98 3.39 -5.10
C ARG A 31 13.97 3.51 -3.94
N TYR A 32 13.89 4.56 -3.14
CA TYR A 32 14.81 4.80 -2.02
C TYR A 32 14.47 4.01 -0.75
N LYS A 33 13.30 3.36 -0.73
CA LYS A 33 12.73 2.70 0.44
C LYS A 33 12.60 1.19 0.23
N ARG A 34 13.27 0.64 -0.76
CA ARG A 34 13.35 -0.81 -1.01
C ARG A 34 14.11 -1.53 0.13
N PRO A 35 13.83 -2.82 0.37
CA PRO A 35 12.79 -3.63 -0.24
C PRO A 35 11.40 -3.33 0.34
N TRP A 36 10.38 -3.43 -0.51
CA TRP A 36 8.96 -3.36 -0.16
C TRP A 36 8.40 -4.75 0.03
N LYS A 37 7.71 -4.95 1.15
CA LYS A 37 6.91 -6.14 1.44
C LYS A 37 5.43 -5.81 1.39
N LEU A 38 4.62 -6.63 0.73
CA LEU A 38 3.16 -6.54 0.83
C LEU A 38 2.75 -6.96 2.25
N VAL A 39 1.99 -6.11 2.94
CA VAL A 39 1.52 -6.35 4.32
C VAL A 39 0.01 -6.37 4.42
N TYR A 40 -0.68 -5.77 3.45
CA TYR A 40 -2.12 -5.65 3.40
C TYR A 40 -2.57 -5.36 1.98
N PHE A 41 -3.68 -5.95 1.56
CA PHE A 41 -4.38 -5.60 0.33
C PHE A 41 -5.88 -5.79 0.53
N GLU A 42 -6.67 -5.06 -0.24
CA GLU A 42 -8.12 -5.20 -0.32
C GLU A 42 -8.51 -5.23 -1.79
N GLU A 43 -9.45 -6.11 -2.13
CA GLU A 43 -10.00 -6.21 -3.47
C GLU A 43 -11.34 -5.49 -3.55
N TYR A 44 -11.55 -4.79 -4.67
CA TYR A 44 -12.76 -4.03 -4.94
C TYR A 44 -13.23 -4.32 -6.36
N LYS A 45 -14.54 -4.30 -6.59
CA LYS A 45 -15.13 -4.54 -7.91
C LYS A 45 -14.83 -3.39 -8.87
N THR A 46 -14.73 -2.17 -8.35
CA THR A 46 -14.48 -0.98 -9.17
C THR A 46 -13.26 -0.19 -8.71
N LEU A 47 -12.58 0.46 -9.67
CA LEU A 47 -11.49 1.39 -9.37
C LEU A 47 -11.95 2.57 -8.50
N SER A 48 -13.21 2.99 -8.65
CA SER A 48 -13.80 4.07 -7.85
C SER A 48 -13.85 3.71 -6.37
N GLU A 49 -14.33 2.51 -6.03
CA GLU A 49 -14.35 2.01 -4.65
C GLU A 49 -12.94 1.86 -4.07
N ALA A 50 -12.01 1.30 -4.85
CA ALA A 50 -10.62 1.17 -4.45
C ALA A 50 -9.98 2.54 -4.12
N ARG A 51 -10.21 3.55 -4.96
CA ARG A 51 -9.71 4.92 -4.73
C ARG A 51 -10.39 5.61 -3.56
N LYS A 52 -11.71 5.44 -3.38
CA LYS A 52 -12.44 5.96 -2.20
C LYS A 52 -11.85 5.38 -0.92
N ARG A 53 -11.61 4.07 -0.89
CA ARG A 53 -10.95 3.40 0.24
C ARG A 53 -9.53 3.91 0.46
N GLU A 54 -8.74 4.02 -0.60
CA GLU A 54 -7.38 4.54 -0.56
C GLU A 54 -7.34 5.95 0.06
N TYR A 55 -8.28 6.82 -0.35
CA TYR A 55 -8.45 8.15 0.23
C TYR A 55 -8.79 8.09 1.72
N GLN A 56 -9.74 7.25 2.13
CA GLN A 56 -10.08 7.07 3.55
C GLN A 56 -8.87 6.65 4.40
N VAL A 57 -8.04 5.73 3.89
CA VAL A 57 -6.79 5.32 4.57
C VAL A 57 -5.81 6.48 4.65
N LYS A 58 -5.59 7.20 3.54
CA LYS A 58 -4.66 8.34 3.49
C LYS A 58 -5.08 9.50 4.41
N THR A 59 -6.37 9.77 4.50
CA THR A 59 -6.94 10.82 5.36
C THR A 59 -6.78 10.49 6.84
N LYS A 60 -6.85 9.20 7.19
CA LYS A 60 -6.50 8.73 8.53
C LYS A 60 -4.98 8.77 8.70
N LYS A 61 -4.42 9.95 8.95
CA LYS A 61 -2.97 10.25 9.15
C LYS A 61 -2.31 9.54 10.34
N ARG A 62 -2.95 8.52 10.93
CA ARG A 62 -2.49 7.82 12.12
C ARG A 62 -1.89 6.48 11.71
N LYS A 63 -0.58 6.30 11.96
CA LYS A 63 0.11 4.99 11.77
C LYS A 63 -0.57 3.86 12.56
N SER A 64 -1.15 4.18 13.73
CA SER A 64 -1.89 3.23 14.55
C SER A 64 -3.12 2.65 13.84
N TYR A 65 -3.83 3.45 13.04
CA TYR A 65 -4.98 2.96 12.26
C TYR A 65 -4.56 1.94 11.21
N VAL A 66 -3.43 2.18 10.54
CA VAL A 66 -2.91 1.27 9.51
C VAL A 66 -2.40 -0.03 10.13
N LYS A 67 -1.75 0.05 11.30
CA LYS A 67 -1.40 -1.13 12.08
C LYS A 67 -2.64 -1.92 12.50
N TRP A 68 -3.64 -1.25 13.05
CA TRP A 68 -4.92 -1.87 13.41
C TRP A 68 -5.58 -2.55 12.20
N LEU A 69 -5.58 -1.92 11.02
CA LEU A 69 -6.09 -2.52 9.79
C LEU A 69 -5.35 -3.81 9.42
N ILE A 70 -4.02 -3.82 9.51
CA ILE A 70 -3.20 -5.01 9.23
C ILE A 70 -3.52 -6.12 10.24
N ASP A 71 -3.69 -5.77 11.52
CA ASP A 71 -3.87 -6.73 12.61
C ASP A 71 -5.31 -7.31 12.66
N ASN A 72 -6.33 -6.56 12.25
CA ASN A 72 -7.76 -6.91 12.45
C ASN A 72 -8.45 -7.49 11.20
N LYS A 73 -7.75 -7.65 10.08
CA LYS A 73 -8.32 -8.13 8.80
C LYS A 73 -7.69 -9.46 8.32
N LYS A 74 -7.22 -10.29 9.27
CA LYS A 74 -6.89 -11.68 8.99
C LYS A 74 -8.14 -12.53 8.85
#